data_AF-A0A2E3YK91-F1
#
_entry.id   AF-A0A2E3YK91-F1
#
_cell.length_a   1.000
_cell.length_b   1.000
_cell.length_c   1.000
_cell.angle_alpha   90.00
_cell.angle_beta   90.00
_cell.angle_gamma   90.00
#
_symmetry.space_group_name_H-M   'P 1'
#
loop_
_entity.id
_entity.type
_entity.pdbx_description
1 polymer ?
#
loop_
_entity_poly.entity_id
_entity_poly.type
_entity_poly.pdbx_seq_one_letter_code
_entity_poly.pdbx_strand_id
1 'polypeptide(L)' 'MKRKPHFHSDTEECIYVLSGKGAFCTGSDEQSVKVGDTVLVPKFEPHFTRNTGEEPLVLLCFFPVFQLETHG' A
#
# COMPACT_ATOMS: atom_id res chain seq x y z
N MET A 1 9.74 3.13 12.08
CA MET A 1 10.65 2.93 10.93
C MET A 1 9.90 3.33 9.67
N LYS A 2 10.50 4.05 8.70
CA LYS A 2 9.82 4.42 7.45
C LYS A 2 9.69 3.17 6.57
N ARG A 3 8.49 2.87 6.04
CA ARG A 3 8.29 1.84 5.02
C ARG A 3 9.09 2.24 3.78
N LYS A 4 9.93 1.33 3.27
CA LYS A 4 10.72 1.57 2.06
C LYS A 4 9.90 1.18 0.83
N PRO A 5 10.20 1.74 -0.35
CA PRO A 5 9.63 1.26 -1.61
C PRO A 5 9.85 -0.25 -1.79
N HIS A 6 8.83 -0.94 -2.28
CA HIS A 6 8.83 -2.38 -2.57
C HIS A 6 7.82 -2.66 -3.70
N PHE A 7 7.86 -3.86 -4.27
CA PHE A 7 6.91 -4.31 -5.28
C PHE A 7 6.69 -5.82 -5.15
N HIS A 8 5.57 -6.29 -5.68
CA HIS A 8 5.23 -7.71 -5.77
C HIS A 8 5.28 -8.14 -7.24
N SER A 9 5.98 -9.23 -7.53
CA SER A 9 6.10 -9.78 -8.90
C SER A 9 5.06 -10.84 -9.21
N ASP A 10 4.45 -11.40 -8.17
CA ASP A 10 3.52 -12.52 -8.19
C ASP A 10 2.05 -12.10 -8.18
N THR A 11 1.72 -10.94 -7.59
CA THR A 11 0.34 -10.46 -7.44
C THR A 11 0.20 -8.94 -7.48
N GLU A 12 -1.03 -8.48 -7.69
CA GLU A 12 -1.45 -7.10 -7.43
C GLU A 12 -1.73 -6.93 -5.94
N GLU A 13 -1.64 -5.70 -5.41
CA GLU A 13 -2.07 -5.39 -4.04
C GLU A 13 -3.30 -4.50 -4.07
N CYS A 14 -4.32 -4.83 -3.29
CA CYS A 14 -5.43 -3.93 -3.01
C CYS A 14 -5.30 -3.40 -1.58
N ILE A 15 -5.21 -2.08 -1.42
CA ILE A 15 -5.07 -1.41 -0.14
C ILE A 15 -6.35 -0.64 0.16
N TYR A 16 -6.92 -0.87 1.33
CA TYR A 16 -8.04 -0.07 1.86
C TYR A 16 -7.63 0.66 3.14
N VAL A 17 -7.95 1.96 3.23
CA VAL A 17 -7.61 2.76 4.41
C VAL A 17 -8.68 2.61 5.48
N LEU A 18 -8.33 1.92 6.58
CA LEU A 18 -9.22 1.68 7.71
C LEU A 18 -9.28 2.86 8.68
N SER A 19 -8.14 3.51 8.96
CA SER A 19 -8.07 4.68 9.84
C SER A 19 -6.86 5.57 9.52
N GLY A 20 -6.92 6.83 9.94
CA GLY A 20 -5.84 7.80 9.76
C GLY A 20 -5.81 8.43 8.36
N LYS A 21 -4.70 9.10 8.06
CA LYS A 21 -4.44 9.74 6.76
C LYS A 21 -2.97 9.59 6.39
N GLY A 22 -2.72 9.53 5.09
CA GLY A 22 -1.38 9.28 4.60
C GLY A 22 -1.18 9.76 3.19
N ALA A 23 -0.07 9.29 2.64
CA ALA A 23 0.24 9.39 1.24
C ALA A 23 0.59 8.01 0.70
N PHE A 24 0.06 7.67 -0.48
CA PHE A 24 0.51 6.57 -1.31
C PHE A 24 1.54 7.11 -2.30
N CYS A 25 2.69 6.45 -2.40
CA CYS A 25 3.84 6.93 -3.17
C CYS A 25 4.27 5.87 -4.20
N THR A 26 4.47 6.28 -5.45
CA THR A 26 4.96 5.46 -6.57
C THR A 26 5.98 6.24 -7.37
N GLY A 27 7.21 5.75 -7.48
CA GLY A 27 8.28 6.49 -8.17
C GLY A 27 8.46 7.92 -7.63
N SER A 28 8.15 8.93 -8.46
CA SER A 28 8.15 10.36 -8.09
C SER A 28 6.78 10.90 -7.67
N ASP A 29 5.72 10.11 -7.83
CA ASP A 29 4.34 10.53 -7.63
C ASP A 29 3.88 10.23 -6.20
N GLU A 30 3.08 11.15 -5.66
CA GLU A 30 2.49 11.04 -4.33
C GLU A 30 1.02 11.45 -4.39
N GLN A 31 0.14 10.59 -3.85
CA GLN A 31 -1.29 10.85 -3.74
C GLN A 31 -1.73 10.77 -2.28
N SER A 32 -2.51 11.75 -1.83
CA SER A 32 -3.09 11.72 -0.48
C SER A 32 -4.14 10.62 -0.37
N VAL A 33 -4.12 9.88 0.73
CA VAL A 33 -5.13 8.86 1.05
C VAL A 33 -5.73 9.10 2.43
N LYS A 34 -7.01 8.79 2.58
CA LYS A 34 -7.80 8.91 3.82
C LYS A 34 -8.74 7.71 3.97
N VAL A 35 -9.36 7.61 5.15
CA VAL A 35 -10.34 6.57 5.46
C VAL A 35 -11.38 6.41 4.36
N GLY A 36 -11.59 5.17 3.92
CA GLY A 36 -12.52 4.83 2.84
C GLY A 36 -11.89 4.78 1.45
N ASP A 37 -10.70 5.34 1.26
CA ASP A 37 -10.00 5.24 -0.03
C ASP A 37 -9.51 3.82 -0.28
N THR A 38 -9.52 3.42 -1.55
CA THR A 38 -8.98 2.15 -2.04
C THR A 38 -7.92 2.43 -3.10
N VAL A 39 -6.78 1.75 -3.00
CA VAL A 39 -5.71 1.82 -3.99
C VAL A 39 -5.50 0.42 -4.56
N LEU A 40 -5.54 0.29 -5.89
CA LEU A 40 -5.12 -0.90 -6.59
C LEU A 40 -3.70 -0.69 -7.10
N VAL A 41 -2.80 -1.59 -6.74
CA VAL A 41 -1.39 -1.53 -7.10
C VAL A 41 -1.07 -2.66 -8.08
N PRO A 42 -0.72 -2.35 -9.33
CA PRO A 42 -0.31 -3.35 -10.31
C PRO A 42 0.96 -4.09 -9.90
N LYS A 43 1.16 -5.28 -10.47
CA LYS A 43 2.42 -6.02 -10.36
C LYS A 43 3.61 -5.16 -10.78
N PHE A 44 4.75 -5.39 -10.15
CA PHE A 44 6.02 -4.72 -10.40
C PHE A 44 6.04 -3.20 -10.15
N GLU A 45 4.93 -2.58 -9.73
CA GLU A 45 4.89 -1.15 -9.43
C GLU A 45 5.57 -0.89 -8.07
N PRO A 46 6.70 -0.14 -8.01
CA PRO A 46 7.36 0.16 -6.75
C PRO A 46 6.55 1.18 -5.95
N HIS A 47 6.10 0.78 -4.77
CA HIS A 47 5.20 1.58 -3.96
C HIS A 47 5.51 1.53 -2.46
N PHE A 48 5.00 2.51 -1.72
CA PHE A 48 4.93 2.49 -0.25
C PHE A 48 3.89 3.50 0.25
N THR A 49 3.45 3.35 1.50
CA THR A 49 2.61 4.32 2.19
C THR A 49 3.37 5.06 3.28
N ARG A 50 3.08 6.35 3.43
CA ARG A 50 3.62 7.22 4.46
C ARG A 50 2.50 7.82 5.30
N ASN A 51 2.56 7.65 6.61
CA ASN A 51 1.67 8.35 7.52
C ASN A 51 1.98 9.86 7.50
N THR A 52 0.97 10.70 7.26
CA THR A 52 1.06 12.17 7.23
C THR A 52 0.23 12.83 8.34
N GLY A 53 -0.36 12.04 9.24
CA GLY A 53 -1.12 12.49 10.39
C GLY A 53 -0.43 12.21 11.73
N GLU A 54 -1.14 12.56 12.80
CA GLU A 54 -0.71 12.36 14.19
C GLU A 54 -1.17 10.99 14.74
N GLU A 55 -2.24 10.45 14.19
CA GLU A 55 -2.78 9.12 14.52
C GLU A 55 -2.21 8.02 13.61
N PRO A 56 -2.23 6.74 14.02
CA PRO A 56 -1.83 5.63 13.16
C PRO A 56 -2.63 5.56 11.85
N LEU A 57 -1.89 5.48 10.73
CA LEU A 57 -2.44 5.04 9.44
C LEU A 57 -2.58 3.51 9.47
N VAL A 58 -3.82 3.02 9.49
CA VAL A 58 -4.12 1.58 9.49
C VAL A 58 -4.66 1.19 8.13
N LEU A 59 -4.05 0.18 7.52
CA LEU A 59 -4.33 -0.28 6.17
C LEU A 59 -4.76 -1.76 6.23
N LEU A 60 -5.79 -2.09 5.47
CA LEU A 60 -6.09 -3.47 5.09
C LEU A 60 -5.46 -3.73 3.73
N CYS A 61 -4.49 -4.65 3.67
CA CYS A 61 -3.81 -5.04 2.44
C CYS A 61 -4.28 -6.44 2.03
N PHE A 62 -4.76 -6.58 0.80
CA PHE A 62 -5.20 -7.84 0.22
C PHE A 62 -4.32 -8.22 -0.96
N PHE A 63 -3.79 -9.44 -0.90
CA PHE A 63 -2.87 -10.01 -1.89
C PHE A 63 -3.50 -11.31 -2.43
N PRO A 64 -4.15 -11.29 -3.60
CA PRO A 64 -4.69 -12.50 -4.20
C PRO A 64 -3.54 -13.34 -4.76
N VAL A 65 -3.01 -14.24 -3.92
CA VAL A 65 -1.97 -15.20 -4.31
C VAL A 65 -2.55 -16.60 -4.42
N PHE A 66 -2.08 -17.36 -5.41
CA PHE A 66 -2.45 -18.77 -5.56
C PHE A 66 -1.84 -19.63 -4.45
N GLN A 67 -0.62 -19.30 -4.02
CA GLN A 67 0.12 -20.02 -3.00
C GLN A 67 0.73 -19.02 -2.01
N LEU A 68 0.31 -19.11 -0.74
CA LEU A 68 0.73 -18.16 0.29
C LEU A 68 2.22 -18.24 0.60
N GLU A 69 2.79 -19.45 0.57
CA GLU A 69 4.20 -19.67 0.95
C GLU A 69 5.21 -19.04 -0.03
N THR A 70 4.76 -18.66 -1.22
CA THR A 70 5.61 -18.03 -2.24
C THR A 70 5.44 -16.51 -2.31
N HIS A 71 4.54 -15.94 -1.51
CA HIS A 71 4.31 -14.51 -1.50
C HIS A 71 5.42 -13.78 -0.72
N GLY A 72 6.01 -12.75 -1.33
CA GLY A 72 7.13 -11.96 -0.79
C GLY A 72 6.82 -10.48 -0.72
#